data_AF-A0A1I1KSJ6-F1
#
_entry.id   AF-A0A1I1KSJ6-F1
#
_cell.length_a   1.000
_cell.length_b   1.000
_cell.length_c   1.000
_cell.angle_alpha   90.00
_cell.angle_beta   90.00
_cell.angle_gamma   90.00
#
_symmetry.space_group_name_H-M   'P 1'
#
loop_
_entity.id
_entity.type
_entity.pdbx_description
1 polymer ?
#
loop_
_entity_poly.entity_id
_entity_poly.type
_entity_poly.pdbx_seq_one_letter_code
_entity_poly.pdbx_strand_id
1 'polypeptide(L)'
;MNAGCIVNSSNALPDGGIPSANRAVIVYGVKVEGAWPHPAFPLDLAEYDIGQQNITGNCFRFNRTETRVSPLPGTVKYVAFDVRPGYYIYSPFNVAPFEVEVVSFEARAGKTVYIGDFIYEKSQQVSLVRQLDTAREVIVQALPKLKGQITLATAAAATRPRAFVCTP
;
A
#
# COMPACT_ATOMS: atom_id res chain seq x y z
N MET A 1 -7.25 6.85 30.93
CA MET A 1 -7.70 7.03 29.53
C MET A 1 -7.28 5.75 28.80
N ASN A 2 -8.21 4.81 28.63
CA ASN A 2 -7.88 3.48 28.12
C ASN A 2 -7.54 3.59 26.63
N ALA A 3 -6.26 3.46 26.33
CA ALA A 3 -5.74 3.27 24.99
C ALA A 3 -6.37 2.00 24.40
N GLY A 4 -7.35 2.16 23.51
CA GLY A 4 -7.77 1.05 22.66
C GLY A 4 -6.58 0.68 21.80
N CYS A 5 -6.01 -0.51 22.02
CA CYS A 5 -4.99 -1.06 21.13
C CYS A 5 -5.61 -1.17 19.73
N ILE A 6 -5.22 -0.28 18.82
CA ILE A 6 -5.60 -0.38 17.41
C ILE A 6 -5.03 -1.70 16.89
N VAL A 7 -5.91 -2.61 16.47
CA VAL A 7 -5.48 -3.91 15.92
C VAL A 7 -5.34 -3.77 14.41
N ASN A 8 -4.10 -3.72 13.93
CA ASN A 8 -3.73 -3.83 12.51
C ASN A 8 -3.08 -5.19 12.27
N SER A 9 -3.57 -5.94 11.28
CA SER A 9 -3.05 -7.27 10.95
C SER A 9 -2.10 -7.30 9.75
N SER A 10 -1.73 -6.14 9.21
CA SER A 10 -0.60 -6.04 8.28
C SER A 10 0.71 -5.98 9.06
N ASN A 11 1.76 -6.61 8.53
CA ASN A 11 3.09 -6.55 9.13
C ASN A 11 4.10 -6.13 8.06
N ALA A 12 4.93 -5.14 8.38
CA ALA A 12 6.01 -4.73 7.50
C ALA A 12 7.05 -5.85 7.35
N LEU A 13 7.52 -6.07 6.14
CA LEU A 13 8.58 -7.01 5.79
C LEU A 13 9.78 -6.20 5.26
N PRO A 14 10.66 -5.69 6.14
CA PRO A 14 11.69 -4.71 5.77
C PRO A 14 12.66 -5.21 4.69
N ASP A 15 12.97 -6.51 4.68
CA ASP A 15 13.83 -7.13 3.67
C ASP A 15 13.03 -8.01 2.68
N GLY A 16 11.69 -7.97 2.74
CA GLY A 16 10.80 -8.93 2.08
C GLY A 16 10.55 -10.19 2.91
N GLY A 17 9.84 -11.16 2.31
CA GLY A 17 9.47 -12.42 2.97
C GLY A 17 8.74 -13.36 2.03
N ILE A 18 8.24 -14.47 2.59
CA ILE A 18 7.51 -15.51 1.85
C ILE A 18 6.04 -15.45 2.26
N PRO A 19 5.09 -15.37 1.31
CA PRO A 19 3.68 -15.46 1.66
C PRO A 19 3.36 -16.85 2.23
N SER A 20 2.73 -16.90 3.40
CA SER A 20 2.14 -18.16 3.89
C SER A 20 0.85 -18.48 3.14
N ALA A 21 0.39 -19.74 3.19
CA ALA A 21 -0.76 -20.21 2.40
C ALA A 21 -2.05 -19.37 2.60
N ASN A 22 -2.24 -18.81 3.79
CA ASN A 22 -3.43 -18.03 4.16
C ASN A 22 -3.16 -16.51 4.22
N ARG A 23 -2.02 -16.07 3.70
CA ARG A 23 -1.58 -14.67 3.70
C ARG A 23 -1.13 -14.29 2.29
N ALA A 24 -1.01 -13.00 2.05
CA ALA A 24 -0.43 -12.47 0.83
C ALA A 24 0.75 -11.56 1.19
N VAL A 25 1.68 -11.38 0.27
CA VAL A 25 2.68 -10.32 0.36
C VAL A 25 2.33 -9.27 -0.67
N ILE A 26 2.12 -8.03 -0.23
CA ILE A 26 1.98 -6.88 -1.13
C ILE A 26 3.34 -6.17 -1.21
N VAL A 27 3.74 -5.80 -2.42
CA VAL A 27 4.90 -4.95 -2.70
C VAL A 27 4.43 -3.70 -3.44
N TYR A 28 4.94 -2.54 -3.03
CA TYR A 28 4.78 -1.30 -3.79
C TYR A 28 6.01 -0.41 -3.64
N GLY A 29 6.25 0.43 -4.64
CA GLY A 29 7.26 1.46 -4.59
C GLY A 29 6.65 2.81 -4.21
N VAL A 30 7.45 3.65 -3.57
CA VAL A 30 7.10 5.04 -3.27
C VAL A 30 8.24 5.94 -3.72
N LYS A 31 7.94 6.91 -4.59
CA LYS A 31 8.87 7.93 -5.06
C LYS A 31 8.35 9.31 -4.71
N VAL A 32 9.25 10.18 -4.31
CA VAL A 32 8.97 11.60 -4.09
C VAL A 32 9.73 12.37 -5.17
N GLU A 33 9.04 13.24 -5.90
CA GLU A 33 9.60 14.16 -6.90
C GLU A 33 9.36 15.63 -6.54
N GLY A 34 8.19 15.93 -5.97
CA GLY A 34 7.88 17.22 -5.34
C GLY A 34 8.39 17.28 -3.89
N ALA A 35 8.76 18.47 -3.41
CA ALA A 35 9.14 18.64 -2.02
C ALA A 35 7.92 18.44 -1.10
N TRP A 36 7.96 17.42 -0.25
CA TRP A 36 6.91 17.18 0.74
C TRP A 36 7.17 18.03 2.00
N PRO A 37 6.19 18.81 2.49
CA PRO A 37 6.42 19.80 3.55
C PRO A 37 6.50 19.20 4.97
N HIS A 38 6.33 17.89 5.14
CA HIS A 38 6.37 17.22 6.44
C HIS A 38 7.57 16.27 6.56
N PRO A 39 7.95 15.84 7.78
CA PRO A 39 9.18 15.07 8.01
C PRO A 39 9.29 13.73 7.27
N ALA A 40 8.16 13.14 6.87
CA ALA A 40 8.13 11.93 6.06
C ALA A 40 6.89 11.94 5.16
N PHE A 41 7.02 11.39 3.96
CA PHE A 41 5.90 11.19 3.05
C PHE A 41 5.15 9.90 3.42
N PRO A 42 3.87 9.97 3.83
CA PRO A 42 3.07 8.80 4.14
C PRO A 42 2.45 8.17 2.89
N LEU A 43 2.48 6.85 2.81
CA LEU A 43 1.69 6.12 1.81
C LEU A 43 1.15 4.80 2.35
N ASP A 44 -0.16 4.78 2.53
CA ASP A 44 -0.88 3.69 3.17
C ASP A 44 -1.89 3.09 2.18
N LEU A 45 -2.01 1.76 2.15
CA LEU A 45 -3.08 1.04 1.46
C LEU A 45 -4.05 0.47 2.49
N ALA A 46 -5.34 0.67 2.32
CA ALA A 46 -6.38 0.18 3.21
C ALA A 46 -7.01 -1.11 2.67
N GLU A 47 -7.35 -2.07 3.54
CA GLU A 47 -8.17 -3.22 3.17
C GLU A 47 -9.56 -2.75 2.73
N TYR A 48 -10.04 -3.25 1.60
CA TYR A 48 -11.23 -2.80 0.90
C TYR A 48 -12.19 -3.96 0.64
N ASP A 49 -13.47 -3.75 0.90
CA ASP A 49 -14.54 -4.66 0.49
C ASP A 49 -15.04 -4.21 -0.89
N ILE A 50 -14.70 -4.98 -1.92
CA ILE A 50 -15.14 -4.68 -3.29
C ILE A 50 -16.64 -4.90 -3.51
N GLY A 51 -17.30 -5.74 -2.71
CA GLY A 51 -18.74 -5.94 -2.79
C GLY A 51 -19.53 -4.79 -2.17
N GLN A 52 -19.06 -4.26 -1.05
CA GLN A 52 -19.66 -3.11 -0.37
C GLN A 52 -19.12 -1.75 -0.85
N GLN A 53 -18.06 -1.75 -1.64
CA GLN A 53 -17.40 -0.56 -2.17
C GLN A 53 -16.89 0.40 -1.07
N ASN A 54 -16.39 -0.15 0.04
CA ASN A 54 -15.91 0.60 1.20
C ASN A 54 -14.60 0.04 1.77
N ILE A 55 -13.91 0.83 2.61
CA ILE A 55 -12.83 0.28 3.41
C ILE A 55 -13.40 -0.60 4.52
N THR A 56 -12.72 -1.70 4.80
CA THR A 56 -13.10 -2.61 5.89
C THR A 56 -12.64 -2.06 7.24
N GLY A 57 -13.32 -2.48 8.31
CA GLY A 57 -12.90 -2.18 9.67
C GLY A 57 -13.55 -0.92 10.27
N ASN A 58 -12.98 -0.48 11.40
CA ASN A 58 -13.42 0.66 12.19
C ASN A 58 -12.26 1.21 13.03
N CYS A 59 -12.56 2.15 13.93
CA CYS A 59 -11.60 2.80 14.82
C CYS A 59 -10.77 1.86 15.70
N PHE A 60 -11.28 0.66 16.02
CA PHE A 60 -10.58 -0.30 16.87
C PHE A 60 -9.82 -1.36 16.06
N ARG A 61 -10.25 -1.62 14.83
CA ARG A 61 -9.65 -2.63 13.95
C ARG A 61 -9.72 -2.16 12.51
N PHE A 62 -8.58 -1.76 11.97
CA PHE A 62 -8.45 -1.28 10.60
C PHE A 62 -7.15 -1.82 10.01
N ASN A 63 -7.27 -2.68 8.99
CA ASN A 63 -6.10 -3.23 8.34
C ASN A 63 -5.64 -2.28 7.23
N ARG A 64 -4.40 -1.83 7.35
CA ARG A 64 -3.75 -1.00 6.33
C ARG A 64 -2.25 -1.25 6.32
N THR A 65 -1.61 -1.10 5.17
CA THR A 65 -0.16 -0.93 5.15
C THR A 65 0.18 0.45 5.69
N GLU A 66 1.30 0.56 6.39
CA GLU A 66 1.78 1.85 6.88
C GLU A 66 3.22 2.05 6.42
N THR A 67 3.43 3.00 5.51
CA THR A 67 4.77 3.33 5.00
C THR A 67 5.07 4.80 5.19
N ARG A 68 6.30 5.09 5.62
CA ARG A 68 6.85 6.44 5.68
C ARG A 68 8.19 6.44 4.92
N VAL A 69 8.32 7.32 3.94
CA VAL A 69 9.56 7.48 3.15
C VAL A 69 10.14 8.88 3.30
N SER A 70 11.37 9.06 2.81
CA SER A 70 12.03 10.37 2.80
C SER A 70 11.12 11.41 2.14
N PRO A 71 10.99 12.62 2.72
CA PRO A 71 10.20 13.70 2.11
C PRO A 71 10.96 14.42 0.98
N LEU A 72 12.24 14.06 0.78
CA LEU A 72 13.10 14.66 -0.23
C LEU A 72 12.96 13.93 -1.57
N PRO A 73 13.06 14.64 -2.69
CA PRO A 73 13.08 14.02 -4.00
C PRO A 73 14.17 12.96 -4.13
N GLY A 74 13.86 11.82 -4.75
CA GLY A 74 14.80 10.71 -4.81
C GLY A 74 14.37 9.54 -5.68
N THR A 75 15.03 8.40 -5.48
CA THR A 75 14.72 7.13 -6.14
C THR A 75 13.51 6.46 -5.51
N VAL A 76 12.90 5.52 -6.24
CA VAL A 76 11.80 4.69 -5.72
C VAL A 76 12.29 3.88 -4.52
N LYS A 77 11.55 3.91 -3.42
CA LYS A 77 11.75 3.04 -2.27
C LYS A 77 10.69 1.94 -2.28
N TYR A 78 11.13 0.70 -2.46
CA TYR A 78 10.28 -0.48 -2.41
C TYR A 78 10.06 -0.94 -0.96
N VAL A 79 8.82 -1.31 -0.67
CA VAL A 79 8.39 -1.84 0.63
C VAL A 79 7.52 -3.06 0.43
N ALA A 80 7.54 -3.98 1.40
CA ALA A 80 6.72 -5.17 1.39
C ALA A 80 5.95 -5.32 2.70
N PHE A 81 4.76 -5.91 2.61
CA PHE A 81 3.89 -6.18 3.76
C PHE A 81 3.30 -7.58 3.67
N ASP A 82 3.33 -8.31 4.77
CA ASP A 82 2.48 -9.49 4.96
C ASP A 82 1.07 -9.02 5.34
N VAL A 83 0.08 -9.41 4.55
CA VAL A 83 -1.30 -8.95 4.67
C VAL A 83 -2.30 -10.10 4.57
N ARG A 84 -3.56 -9.83 4.94
CA ARG A 84 -4.65 -10.77 4.65
C ARG A 84 -4.94 -10.81 3.16
N PRO A 85 -5.30 -11.97 2.61
CA PRO A 85 -5.81 -12.02 1.24
C PRO A 85 -7.08 -11.18 1.12
N GLY A 86 -7.26 -10.48 -0.01
CA GLY A 86 -8.39 -9.57 -0.21
C GLY A 86 -8.05 -8.44 -1.17
N TYR A 87 -8.81 -7.35 -1.11
CA TYR A 87 -8.57 -6.17 -1.93
C TYR A 87 -7.99 -5.03 -1.08
N TYR A 88 -7.09 -4.26 -1.66
CA TYR A 88 -6.46 -3.11 -1.02
C TYR A 88 -6.56 -1.88 -1.92
N ILE A 89 -6.76 -0.72 -1.34
CA ILE A 89 -6.98 0.53 -2.07
C ILE A 89 -6.09 1.63 -1.52
N TYR A 90 -5.81 2.67 -2.32
CA TYR A 90 -5.19 3.89 -1.80
C TYR A 90 -6.03 4.44 -0.64
N SER A 91 -5.43 4.50 0.55
CA SER A 91 -6.14 4.80 1.78
C SER A 91 -6.77 6.19 1.74
N PRO A 92 -8.04 6.36 2.19
CA PRO A 92 -8.64 7.69 2.32
C PRO A 92 -8.01 8.52 3.44
N PHE A 93 -7.11 7.93 4.24
CA PHE A 93 -6.31 8.61 5.26
C PHE A 93 -4.98 9.15 4.73
N ASN A 94 -4.63 8.87 3.47
CA ASN A 94 -3.50 9.54 2.83
C ASN A 94 -3.84 11.01 2.58
N VAL A 95 -2.89 11.90 2.89
CA VAL A 95 -3.09 13.35 2.78
C VAL A 95 -2.95 13.82 1.33
N ALA A 96 -2.06 13.21 0.56
CA ALA A 96 -1.83 13.59 -0.83
C ALA A 96 -2.98 13.09 -1.73
N PRO A 97 -3.53 13.95 -2.61
CA PRO A 97 -4.57 13.55 -3.55
C PRO A 97 -4.05 12.51 -4.54
N PHE A 98 -4.93 11.59 -4.93
CA PHE A 98 -4.65 10.53 -5.90
C PHE A 98 -5.41 10.83 -7.20
N GLU A 99 -4.66 11.01 -8.29
CA GLU A 99 -5.15 11.57 -9.57
C GLU A 99 -5.78 10.52 -10.49
N VAL A 100 -5.48 9.24 -10.28
CA VAL A 100 -5.95 8.16 -11.16
C VAL A 100 -7.37 7.69 -10.86
N GLU A 101 -7.95 6.95 -11.80
CA GLU A 101 -9.17 6.18 -11.56
C GLU A 101 -9.04 5.35 -10.28
N VAL A 102 -10.08 5.40 -9.46
CA VAL A 102 -10.07 4.71 -8.18
C VAL A 102 -10.13 3.21 -8.44
N VAL A 103 -9.03 2.53 -8.13
CA VAL A 103 -8.89 1.10 -8.30
C VAL A 103 -8.50 0.44 -6.99
N SER A 104 -9.00 -0.76 -6.78
CA SER A 104 -8.54 -1.67 -5.75
C SER A 104 -7.64 -2.76 -6.35
N PHE A 105 -6.76 -3.33 -5.54
CA PHE A 105 -5.77 -4.30 -5.95
C PHE A 105 -5.93 -5.60 -5.19
N GLU A 106 -5.98 -6.70 -5.92
CA GLU A 106 -6.13 -8.03 -5.35
C GLU A 106 -4.81 -8.54 -4.76
N ALA A 107 -4.81 -8.80 -3.46
CA ALA A 107 -3.77 -9.51 -2.74
C ALA A 107 -4.16 -11.00 -2.61
N ARG A 108 -3.60 -11.82 -3.50
CA ARG A 108 -3.96 -13.25 -3.58
C ARG A 108 -3.25 -14.07 -2.51
N ALA A 109 -4.00 -14.99 -1.88
CA ALA A 109 -3.45 -15.91 -0.88
C ALA A 109 -2.29 -16.73 -1.44
N GLY A 110 -1.22 -16.90 -0.66
CA GLY A 110 -0.01 -17.62 -1.04
C GLY A 110 0.80 -16.95 -2.15
N LYS A 111 0.53 -15.69 -2.50
CA LYS A 111 1.21 -14.96 -3.57
C LYS A 111 1.87 -13.68 -3.08
N THR A 112 2.94 -13.31 -3.78
CA THR A 112 3.54 -11.99 -3.71
C THR A 112 3.06 -11.16 -4.89
N VAL A 113 2.33 -10.09 -4.62
CA VAL A 113 1.77 -9.22 -5.65
C VAL A 113 2.42 -7.85 -5.61
N TYR A 114 2.70 -7.30 -6.79
CA TYR A 114 3.17 -5.94 -6.97
C TYR A 114 2.00 -5.02 -7.33
N ILE A 115 1.81 -3.94 -6.58
CA ILE A 115 0.74 -2.97 -6.81
C ILE A 115 1.11 -2.01 -7.93
N GLY A 116 2.30 -1.44 -7.82
CA GLY A 116 2.82 -0.34 -8.64
C GLY A 116 3.74 0.57 -7.84
N ASP A 117 4.29 1.56 -8.53
CA ASP A 117 5.07 2.65 -7.98
C ASP A 117 4.15 3.86 -7.82
N PHE A 118 4.00 4.31 -6.58
CA PHE A 118 3.29 5.55 -6.25
C PHE A 118 4.28 6.71 -6.30
N ILE A 119 3.99 7.71 -7.13
CA ILE A 119 4.89 8.84 -7.37
C ILE A 119 4.22 10.11 -6.86
N TYR A 120 4.78 10.72 -5.82
CA TYR A 120 4.39 12.08 -5.40
C TYR A 120 5.06 13.09 -6.30
N GLU A 121 4.30 13.65 -7.22
CA GLU A 121 4.77 14.53 -8.28
C GLU A 121 4.99 15.97 -7.82
N LYS A 122 5.67 16.76 -8.65
CA LYS A 122 5.83 18.20 -8.43
C LYS A 122 4.50 18.97 -8.43
N SER A 123 3.47 18.40 -9.05
CA SER A 123 2.07 18.86 -9.02
C SER A 123 1.39 18.68 -7.66
N GLN A 124 2.09 18.10 -6.68
CA GLN A 124 1.59 17.74 -5.35
C GLN A 124 0.48 16.67 -5.36
N GLN A 125 0.43 15.87 -6.42
CA GLN A 125 -0.48 14.74 -6.56
C GLN A 125 0.29 13.43 -6.56
N VAL A 126 -0.42 12.33 -6.29
CA VAL A 126 0.12 10.98 -6.41
C VAL A 126 -0.41 10.33 -7.68
N SER A 127 0.51 9.90 -8.53
CA SER A 127 0.24 9.03 -9.68
C SER A 127 0.69 7.59 -9.39
N LEU A 128 0.25 6.65 -10.23
CA LEU A 128 0.55 5.23 -10.09
C LEU A 128 1.09 4.66 -11.40
N VAL A 129 2.29 4.09 -11.37
CA VAL A 129 2.92 3.39 -12.50
C VAL A 129 2.98 1.88 -12.22
N ARG A 130 2.42 1.07 -13.10
CA ARG A 130 2.22 -0.38 -12.87
C ARG A 130 3.05 -1.27 -13.81
N GLN A 131 4.35 -0.97 -13.94
CA GLN A 131 5.26 -1.68 -14.85
C GLN A 131 6.15 -2.68 -14.08
N LEU A 132 5.66 -3.90 -13.86
CA LEU A 132 6.40 -4.91 -13.10
C LEU A 132 7.72 -5.30 -13.78
N ASP A 133 7.74 -5.46 -15.10
CA ASP A 133 8.93 -5.94 -15.80
C ASP A 133 10.12 -4.98 -15.66
N THR A 134 9.84 -3.67 -15.64
CA THR A 134 10.84 -2.62 -15.36
C THR A 134 11.27 -2.59 -13.89
N ALA A 135 10.35 -2.84 -12.95
CA ALA A 135 10.60 -2.73 -11.52
C ALA A 135 11.24 -3.99 -10.90
N ARG A 136 11.06 -5.17 -11.53
CA ARG A 136 11.33 -6.49 -10.94
C ARG A 136 12.73 -6.62 -10.36
N GLU A 137 13.75 -6.25 -11.11
CA GLU A 137 15.15 -6.41 -10.68
C GLU A 137 15.46 -5.53 -9.46
N VAL A 138 15.01 -4.28 -9.49
CA VAL A 138 15.21 -3.32 -8.39
C VAL A 138 14.45 -3.76 -7.13
N ILE A 139 13.25 -4.31 -7.29
CA ILE A 139 12.47 -4.90 -6.18
C ILE A 139 13.26 -6.04 -5.53
N VAL A 140 13.79 -6.97 -6.32
CA VAL A 140 14.53 -8.14 -5.79
C VAL A 140 15.82 -7.71 -5.08
N GLN A 141 16.49 -6.68 -5.59
CA GLN A 141 17.66 -6.10 -4.93
C GLN A 141 17.31 -5.40 -3.61
N ALA A 142 16.22 -4.62 -3.60
CA ALA A 142 15.76 -3.89 -2.41
C ALA A 142 15.15 -4.80 -1.33
N LEU A 143 14.57 -5.94 -1.72
CA LEU A 143 13.86 -6.88 -0.84
C LEU A 143 14.43 -8.31 -1.02
N PRO A 144 15.67 -8.56 -0.58
CA PRO A 144 16.41 -9.79 -0.90
C PRO A 144 15.82 -11.08 -0.28
N LYS A 145 14.99 -10.95 0.77
CA LYS A 145 14.28 -12.08 1.40
C LYS A 145 12.93 -12.36 0.75
N LEU A 146 12.53 -11.56 -0.25
CA LEU A 146 11.34 -11.83 -1.03
C LEU A 146 11.57 -13.09 -1.88
N LYS A 147 10.89 -14.19 -1.54
CA LYS A 147 11.00 -15.47 -2.26
C LYS A 147 9.71 -15.75 -3.03
N GLY A 148 9.87 -16.48 -4.13
CA GLY A 148 8.78 -16.81 -5.03
C GLY A 148 8.61 -15.80 -6.15
N GLN A 149 7.67 -16.09 -7.04
CA GLN A 149 7.39 -15.26 -8.20
C GLN A 149 6.59 -14.02 -7.79
N ILE A 150 7.10 -12.84 -8.13
CA ILE A 150 6.34 -11.58 -8.07
C ILE A 150 5.44 -11.52 -9.30
N THR A 151 4.15 -11.27 -9.07
CA THR A 151 3.15 -11.05 -10.12
C THR A 151 2.53 -9.68 -9.98
N LEU A 152 2.12 -9.05 -11.08
CA LEU A 152 1.35 -7.81 -11.01
C LEU A 152 -0.01 -8.09 -10.38
N ALA A 153 -0.45 -7.26 -9.43
CA ALA A 153 -1.76 -7.42 -8.81
C ALA A 153 -2.89 -7.24 -9.84
N THR A 154 -3.98 -7.98 -9.72
CA THR A 154 -5.19 -7.68 -10.48
C THR A 154 -5.76 -6.35 -9.97
N ALA A 155 -6.05 -5.41 -10.86
CA ALA A 155 -6.75 -4.18 -10.48
C ALA A 155 -8.23 -4.29 -10.85
N ALA A 156 -9.10 -3.81 -9.97
CA ALA A 156 -10.53 -3.76 -10.18
C ALA A 156 -11.05 -2.35 -9.91
N ALA A 157 -12.02 -1.90 -10.71
CA ALA A 157 -12.68 -0.63 -10.51
C ALA A 157 -13.28 -0.56 -9.09
N ALA A 158 -13.14 0.60 -8.45
CA ALA A 158 -13.57 0.82 -7.08
C ALA A 158 -14.15 2.22 -6.93
N THR A 159 -14.97 2.38 -5.89
CA THR A 159 -15.50 3.67 -5.48
C THR A 159 -14.53 4.32 -4.50
N ARG A 160 -14.37 5.65 -4.59
CA ARG A 160 -13.52 6.42 -3.69
C ARG A 160 -13.91 6.13 -2.24
N PRO A 161 -13.02 5.53 -1.43
CA PRO A 161 -13.36 5.18 -0.07
C PRO A 161 -13.54 6.44 0.77
N ARG A 162 -14.44 6.38 1.76
CA ARG A 162 -14.60 7.44 2.76
C ARG A 162 -13.79 7.08 4.00
N ALA A 163 -13.13 8.07 4.57
CA ALA A 163 -12.59 7.92 5.92
C ALA A 163 -13.74 7.77 6.93
N PHE A 164 -13.59 6.88 7.90
CA PHE A 164 -14.48 6.83 9.05
C PHE A 164 -14.03 7.85 10.11
N VAL A 165 -14.98 8.40 10.86
CA VAL A 165 -14.73 9.34 11.96
C VAL A 165 -14.84 8.57 13.28
N CYS A 166 -13.84 8.71 14.13
CA CYS A 166 -13.84 8.17 15.48
C CYS A 166 -14.24 9.30 16.44
N THR A 167 -15.43 9.21 17.01
CA THR A 167 -15.82 10.10 18.12
C THR A 167 -15.32 9.53 19.45
N PRO A 168 -14.82 10.36 20.38
CA PRO A 168 -14.37 9.92 21.71
C PRO A 168 -15.41 9.16 22.51
#